data_AF-A0A968R4F6-F1
#
_entry.id   AF-A0A968R4F6-F1
#
_cell.length_a   1.000
_cell.length_b   1.000
_cell.length_c   1.000
_cell.angle_alpha   90.00
_cell.angle_beta   90.00
_cell.angle_gamma   90.00
#
_symmetry.space_group_name_H-M   'P 1'
#
loop_
_entity.id
_entity.type
_entity.pdbx_description
1 polymer ?
#
loop_
_entity_poly.entity_id
_entity_poly.type
_entity_poly.pdbx_seq_one_letter_code
_entity_poly.pdbx_strand_id
1 'polypeptide(L)' 'MPLELIILLASLLVSWLVFNWAVKVLKASISTAIALAVIVLSMQLMFGIGPSQLFQYIISLPETLWKIVFGK' A
#
# COMPACT_ATOMS: atom_id res chain seq x y z
N MET A 1 -15.44 -5.45 -41.35
CA MET A 1 -15.75 -6.86 -41.01
C MET A 1 -14.60 -7.58 -40.27
N PRO A 2 -13.34 -7.61 -40.73
CA PRO A 2 -12.26 -8.31 -40.02
C PRO A 2 -11.67 -7.53 -38.83
N LEU A 3 -11.65 -6.20 -38.92
CA LEU A 3 -11.07 -5.32 -37.91
C LEU A 3 -11.90 -5.28 -36.61
N GLU A 4 -13.24 -5.28 -36.71
CA GLU A 4 -14.10 -5.31 -35.52
C GLU A 4 -13.88 -6.58 -34.70
N LEU A 5 -13.68 -7.72 -35.37
CA LEU A 5 -13.45 -9.02 -34.74
C LEU A 5 -12.11 -9.05 -33.99
N ILE A 6 -11.06 -8.45 -34.56
CA ILE A 6 -9.76 -8.29 -33.90
C ILE A 6 -9.87 -7.38 -32.67
N ILE A 7 -10.58 -6.26 -32.77
CA ILE A 7 -10.80 -5.34 -31.65
C ILE A 7 -11.61 -6.02 -30.54
N LEU A 8 -12.62 -6.81 -30.88
CA LEU A 8 -13.43 -7.55 -29.93
C LEU A 8 -12.58 -8.56 -29.16
N LEU A 9 -11.75 -9.34 -29.85
CA LEU A 9 -10.84 -10.31 -29.23
C LEU A 9 -9.75 -9.61 -28.38
N ALA A 10 -9.17 -8.52 -28.89
CA ALA A 10 -8.17 -7.76 -28.16
C ALA A 10 -8.73 -7.13 -26.88
N SER A 11 -9.92 -6.52 -26.95
CA SER A 11 -10.58 -5.91 -25.79
C SER A 11 -10.98 -6.97 -24.75
N LEU A 12 -11.43 -8.15 -25.18
CA LEU A 12 -11.74 -9.26 -24.28
C LEU A 12 -10.49 -9.75 -23.55
N LEU A 13 -9.36 -9.90 -24.26
CA LEU A 13 -8.08 -10.30 -23.66
C LEU A 13 -7.55 -9.25 -22.69
N VAL A 14 -7.58 -7.98 -23.05
CA VAL A 14 -7.13 -6.88 -22.19
C VAL A 14 -8.01 -6.78 -20.95
N SER A 15 -9.33 -6.84 -21.10
CA SER A 15 -10.28 -6.82 -19.98
C SER A 15 -10.03 -8.00 -19.02
N TRP A 16 -9.81 -9.21 -19.56
CA TRP A 16 -9.49 -10.38 -18.77
C TRP A 16 -8.17 -10.23 -17.99
N LEU A 17 -7.14 -9.69 -18.64
CA LEU A 17 -5.84 -9.46 -18.02
C LEU A 17 -5.93 -8.44 -16.87
N VAL A 18 -6.61 -7.33 -17.12
CA VAL A 18 -6.84 -6.29 -16.10
C VAL A 18 -7.67 -6.84 -14.94
N PHE A 19 -8.71 -7.63 -15.22
CA PHE A 19 -9.52 -8.26 -14.19
C PHE A 19 -8.71 -9.20 -13.30
N ASN A 20 -7.90 -10.08 -13.91
CA ASN A 20 -7.04 -11.00 -13.16
C ASN A 20 -5.99 -10.24 -12.33
N TRP A 21 -5.39 -9.19 -12.88
CA TRP A 21 -4.48 -8.32 -12.15
C TRP A 21 -5.18 -7.63 -10.98
N ALA A 22 -6.36 -7.04 -11.20
CA ALA A 22 -7.12 -6.36 -10.16
C ALA A 22 -7.50 -7.29 -9.01
N VAL A 23 -7.90 -8.54 -9.29
CA VAL A 23 -8.18 -9.55 -8.25
C VAL A 23 -6.92 -9.88 -7.44
N LYS A 24 -5.76 -10.02 -8.10
CA LYS A 24 -4.48 -10.26 -7.42
C LYS A 24 -4.08 -9.08 -6.54
N VAL A 25 -4.19 -7.85 -7.07
CA VAL A 25 -3.90 -6.63 -6.33
C VAL A 25 -4.84 -6.49 -5.15
N LEU A 26 -6.14 -6.72 -5.33
CA LEU A 26 -7.11 -6.65 -4.25
C LEU A 26 -6.78 -7.62 -3.12
N LYS A 27 -6.46 -8.88 -3.44
CA LYS A 27 -6.00 -9.86 -2.44
C LYS A 27 -4.73 -9.41 -1.73
N ALA A 28 -3.76 -8.88 -2.47
CA ALA A 28 -2.52 -8.35 -1.89
C ALA A 28 -2.80 -7.16 -0.97
N SER A 29 -3.63 -6.20 -1.41
CA SER A 29 -4.02 -5.03 -0.62
C SER A 29 -4.73 -5.42 0.66
N ILE A 30 -5.68 -6.36 0.61
CA ILE A 30 -6.39 -6.86 1.80
C ILE A 30 -5.40 -7.54 2.75
N SER A 31 -4.53 -8.41 2.23
CA SER A 31 -3.51 -9.08 3.05
C SER A 31 -2.56 -8.09 3.73
N THR A 32 -2.10 -7.07 2.99
CA THR A 32 -1.24 -6.02 3.52
C THR A 32 -1.98 -5.17 4.55
N ALA A 33 -3.23 -4.79 4.29
CA ALA A 33 -4.04 -4.04 5.24
C ALA A 33 -4.28 -4.81 6.55
N ILE A 34 -4.54 -6.12 6.47
CA ILE A 34 -4.69 -6.97 7.65
C ILE A 34 -3.36 -7.07 8.41
N ALA A 35 -2.25 -7.30 7.71
CA ALA A 35 -0.93 -7.37 8.35
C ALA A 35 -0.59 -6.04 9.05
N LEU A 36 -0.84 -4.91 8.40
CA LEU A 36 -0.69 -3.58 8.99
C LEU A 36 -1.61 -3.40 10.20
N ALA A 37 -2.87 -3.80 10.11
CA ALA A 37 -3.80 -3.73 11.24
C ALA A 37 -3.30 -4.54 12.43
N VAL A 38 -2.79 -5.76 12.21
CA VAL A 38 -2.21 -6.61 13.26
C VAL A 38 -0.96 -5.96 13.86
N ILE A 39 -0.05 -5.42 13.04
CA ILE A 39 1.15 -4.72 13.53
C ILE A 39 0.76 -3.51 14.37
N VAL A 40 -0.16 -2.66 13.89
CA VAL A 40 -0.62 -1.46 14.60
C VAL A 40 -1.34 -1.84 15.88
N LEU A 41 -2.23 -2.84 15.87
CA LEU A 41 -2.91 -3.34 17.07
C LEU A 41 -1.91 -3.89 18.08
N SER A 42 -0.95 -4.70 17.64
CA SER A 42 0.07 -5.26 18.52
C SER A 42 0.91 -4.16 19.15
N MET A 43 1.30 -3.15 18.35
CA MET A 43 2.09 -2.03 18.85
C MET A 43 1.27 -1.14 19.80
N GLN A 44 -0.01 -0.91 19.51
CA GLN A 44 -0.90 -0.16 20.39
C GLN A 44 -1.13 -0.89 21.71
N LEU A 45 -1.26 -2.22 21.71
CA LEU A 45 -1.45 -3.03 22.91
C LEU A 45 -0.16 -3.18 23.74
N MET A 46 1.00 -3.33 23.09
CA MET A 46 2.29 -3.54 23.76
C MET A 46 2.95 -2.23 24.23
N PHE A 47 2.88 -1.17 23.43
CA PHE A 47 3.56 0.10 23.70
C PHE A 47 2.60 1.24 24.10
N GLY A 48 1.29 1.06 23.94
CA GLY A 48 0.31 2.13 24.19
C GLY A 48 0.33 3.27 23.16
N ILE A 49 1.11 3.13 22.09
CA ILE A 49 1.35 4.18 21.10
C ILE A 49 0.33 4.06 19.97
N GLY A 50 -0.42 5.14 19.74
CA GLY A 50 -1.41 5.21 18.67
C GLY A 50 -0.79 5.39 17.27
N PRO A 51 -1.47 4.99 16.20
CA PRO A 51 -0.98 5.15 14.82
C PRO A 51 -0.70 6.62 14.44
N SER A 52 -1.42 7.56 15.05
CA SER A 52 -1.19 9.00 14.91
C SER A 52 0.17 9.45 15.46
N GLN A 53 0.61 8.86 16.58
CA GLN A 53 1.91 9.15 17.19
C GLN A 53 3.07 8.61 16.33
N LEU A 54 2.89 7.46 15.68
CA LEU A 54 3.88 6.94 14.72
C LEU A 54 4.06 7.86 13.53
N PHE A 55 2.94 8.36 12.98
CA PHE A 55 2.98 9.32 11.87
C PHE A 55 3.69 10.61 12.28
N GLN A 56 3.37 11.16 13.46
CA GLN A 56 4.08 12.32 14.00
C GLN A 56 5.58 12.02 14.18
N TYR A 57 5.93 10.86 14.72
CA TYR A 57 7.32 10.45 14.89
C TYR A 57 8.05 10.38 13.55
N ILE A 58 7.44 9.76 12.53
CA ILE A 58 8.00 9.67 11.17
C ILE A 58 8.20 11.05 10.54
N ILE A 59 7.26 11.98 10.73
CA ILE A 59 7.39 13.36 10.23
C ILE A 59 8.49 14.12 10.97
N SER A 60 8.69 13.83 12.26
CA SER A 60 9.74 14.45 13.09
C SER A 60 11.12 13.79 12.97
N LEU A 61 11.21 12.59 12.38
CA LEU A 61 12.47 11.87 12.18
C LEU A 61 13.45 12.65 11.29
N PRO A 62 13.06 13.23 10.14
CA PRO A 62 13.93 14.09 9.33
C PRO A 62 14.55 15.24 10.14
N GLU A 63 13.75 15.94 10.95
CA GLU A 63 14.26 17.05 11.78
C GLU A 63 15.22 16.56 12.87
N THR A 64 14.92 15.42 13.48
CA THR A 64 15.76 14.80 14.51
C THR A 64 17.09 14.34 13.92
N LEU A 65 17.07 13.71 12.75
CA LEU A 65 18.26 13.29 12.02
C LEU A 65 19.06 14.50 11.53
N TRP A 66 18.40 15.55 11.06
CA TRP A 66 19.07 16.79 10.67
C TRP A 66 19.76 17.46 11.86
N LYS A 67 19.12 17.51 13.03
CA LYS A 67 19.75 18.03 14.26
C LYS A 67 20.90 17.17 14.77
N ILE A 68 20.87 15.85 14.58
CA ILE A 68 21.98 14.97 14.97
C ILE A 68 23.16 15.07 13.99
N VAL A 69 22.88 15.24 12.69
CA VAL A 69 23.91 15.29 11.64
C VAL A 69 24.50 16.70 11.47
N PHE A 70 23.68 17.74 11.57
CA PHE A 70 24.10 19.15 11.42
C PHE A 70 24.23 19.91 12.75
N GLY A 71 23.75 19.37 13.86
CA GLY A 71 23.92 19.97 15.18
C GLY A 71 25.29 19.63 15.76
N LYS A 72 26.19 20.60 15.68
CA LYS A 72 27.39 20.69 16.50
C LYS A 72 27.11 21.57 17.71
#